data_AF-A0A4Y6QZD7-F1
#
_entry.id   AF-A0A4Y6QZD7-F1
#
_cell.length_a   1.000
_cell.length_b   1.000
_cell.length_c   1.000
_cell.angle_alpha   90.00
_cell.angle_beta   90.00
_cell.angle_gamma   90.00
#
_symmetry.space_group_name_H-M   'P 1'
#
loop_
_entity.id
_entity.type
_entity.pdbx_description
1 polymer ?
#
loop_
_entity_poly.entity_id
_entity_poly.type
_entity_poly.pdbx_seq_one_letter_code
_entity_poly.pdbx_strand_id
1 'polypeptide(L)'
;MSNQDPDPWAEFDRLKPAVPDRVAGYPGGEPVGFGFRTGVRSAKVALGFAVYALALGTMLVLTGAVVFIAQGQWLLLGLMVLIEAVFVYGFIRLARQARDRRVSG
;
A
#
# COMPACT_ATOMS: atom_id res chain seq x y z
N MET A 1 49.47 -29.40 -4.09
CA MET A 1 49.07 -28.72 -2.85
C MET A 1 47.98 -27.72 -3.21
N SER A 2 46.71 -28.11 -3.07
CA SER A 2 45.57 -27.19 -3.23
C SER A 2 45.09 -26.82 -1.83
N ASN A 3 45.41 -25.60 -1.40
CA ASN A 3 44.94 -25.04 -0.15
C ASN A 3 43.43 -24.84 -0.30
N GLN A 4 42.62 -25.70 0.32
CA GLN A 4 41.18 -25.51 0.39
C GLN A 4 40.94 -24.45 1.45
N ASP A 5 40.65 -23.22 1.00
CA ASP A 5 40.24 -22.16 1.92
C ASP A 5 39.00 -22.65 2.70
N PRO A 6 39.01 -22.52 4.04
CA PRO A 6 37.88 -22.98 4.85
C PRO A 6 36.63 -22.19 4.46
N ASP A 7 35.54 -22.90 4.17
CA ASP A 7 34.25 -22.31 3.80
C ASP A 7 33.79 -21.37 4.93
N PRO A 8 33.73 -20.05 4.68
CA PRO A 8 33.39 -19.05 5.70
C PRO A 8 31.96 -19.20 6.22
N TRP A 9 31.11 -19.99 5.55
CA TRP A 9 29.72 -20.19 5.94
C TRP A 9 29.49 -21.44 6.81
N ALA A 10 30.49 -22.32 6.93
CA ALA A 10 30.38 -23.56 7.69
C ALA A 10 30.14 -23.36 9.20
N GLU A 11 30.48 -22.19 9.74
CA GLU A 11 30.18 -21.82 11.13
C GLU A 11 28.72 -21.43 11.34
N PHE A 12 28.07 -20.82 10.34
CA PHE A 12 26.67 -20.39 10.39
C PHE A 12 25.71 -21.58 10.26
N ASP A 13 26.05 -22.57 9.43
CA ASP A 13 25.25 -23.79 9.28
C ASP A 13 25.18 -24.64 10.57
N ARG A 14 26.15 -24.45 11.48
CA ARG A 14 26.17 -25.12 12.79
C ARG A 14 25.41 -24.37 13.87
N LEU A 15 24.96 -23.14 13.60
CA LEU A 15 24.14 -22.38 14.54
C LEU A 15 22.74 -23.01 14.60
N LYS A 16 22.40 -23.59 15.74
CA LYS A 16 21.00 -23.96 16.04
C LYS A 16 20.16 -22.67 16.13
N PRO A 17 18.89 -22.68 15.68
CA PRO A 17 17.99 -21.55 15.85
C PRO A 17 18.01 -21.10 17.31
N ALA A 18 18.41 -19.84 17.56
CA ALA A 18 18.74 -19.37 18.91
C ALA A 18 17.52 -19.26 19.84
N VAL A 19 16.29 -19.31 19.30
CA VAL A 19 15.05 -19.15 20.07
C VAL A 19 13.94 -20.00 19.42
N PRO A 20 13.07 -20.67 20.20
CA PRO A 20 11.80 -21.15 19.68
C PRO A 20 11.04 -19.96 19.07
N ASP A 21 10.52 -20.12 17.86
CA ASP A 21 9.74 -19.07 17.13
C ASP A 21 8.44 -18.64 17.86
N ARG A 22 8.23 -19.10 19.10
CA ARG A 22 7.12 -18.77 19.98
C ARG A 22 7.66 -18.11 21.24
N VAL A 23 7.39 -16.82 21.38
CA VAL A 23 7.58 -16.10 22.64
C VAL A 23 6.64 -16.71 23.69
N ALA A 24 7.21 -17.23 24.78
CA ALA A 24 6.43 -17.84 25.85
C ALA A 24 5.48 -16.81 26.48
N GLY A 25 4.18 -17.12 26.52
CA GLY A 25 3.14 -16.28 27.15
C GLY A 25 2.13 -15.63 26.19
N TYR A 26 2.25 -15.80 24.87
CA TYR A 26 1.27 -15.29 23.90
C TYR A 26 0.33 -16.41 23.40
N PRO A 27 -0.97 -16.41 23.74
CA PRO A 27 -1.92 -17.35 23.16
C PRO A 27 -2.12 -16.99 21.69
N GLY A 28 -1.72 -17.89 20.78
CA GLY A 28 -2.00 -17.73 19.35
C GLY A 28 -0.82 -17.36 18.45
N GLY A 29 0.41 -17.25 18.98
CA GLY A 29 1.62 -17.19 18.13
C GLY A 29 1.61 -16.11 17.05
N GLU A 30 1.06 -14.93 17.34
CA GLU A 30 1.19 -13.80 16.42
C GLU A 30 2.68 -13.41 16.32
N PRO A 31 3.24 -13.29 15.10
CA PRO A 31 4.64 -12.98 14.91
C PRO A 31 4.96 -11.56 15.39
N VAL A 32 5.67 -11.46 16.51
CA VAL A 32 6.16 -10.19 17.07
C VAL A 32 7.50 -9.81 16.42
N GLY A 33 7.44 -9.39 15.15
CA GLY A 33 8.58 -8.88 14.38
C GLY A 33 8.45 -7.41 13.98
N PHE A 34 9.58 -6.81 13.58
CA PHE A 34 9.71 -5.41 13.10
C PHE A 34 8.95 -5.09 11.79
N GLY A 35 8.11 -6.01 11.30
CA GLY A 35 7.38 -5.91 10.03
C GLY A 35 5.86 -6.03 10.13
N PHE A 36 5.28 -6.36 11.29
CA PHE A 36 3.82 -6.41 11.46
C PHE A 36 3.24 -5.13 12.10
N ARG A 37 4.11 -4.21 12.52
CA ARG A 37 3.75 -2.81 12.87
C ARG A 37 3.96 -1.81 11.73
N THR A 38 4.45 -2.23 10.56
CA THR A 38 4.51 -1.38 9.36
C THR A 38 3.18 -1.37 8.60
N GLY A 39 2.21 -2.19 9.03
CA GLY A 39 0.81 -1.91 8.79
C GLY A 39 0.52 -0.53 9.37
N VAL A 40 0.45 0.47 8.49
CA VAL A 40 0.12 1.86 8.78
C VAL A 40 -1.00 1.89 9.82
N ARG A 41 -0.67 1.97 11.11
CA ARG A 41 -1.68 2.04 12.20
C ARG A 41 -2.51 3.32 12.07
N SER A 42 -2.06 4.23 11.23
CA SER A 42 -2.69 5.49 10.97
C SER A 42 -3.66 5.34 9.81
N ALA A 43 -4.88 4.88 10.11
CA ALA A 43 -6.02 5.14 9.25
C ALA A 43 -6.09 6.63 8.82
N LYS A 44 -5.49 7.53 9.62
CA LYS A 44 -5.31 8.95 9.29
C LYS A 44 -4.32 9.19 8.14
N VAL A 45 -3.22 8.43 8.03
CA VAL A 45 -2.28 8.53 6.89
C VAL A 45 -2.92 7.98 5.61
N ALA A 46 -3.62 6.85 5.70
CA ALA A 46 -4.36 6.31 4.56
C ALA A 46 -5.44 7.31 4.08
N LEU A 47 -6.19 7.91 5.02
CA LEU A 47 -7.15 8.96 4.72
C LEU A 47 -6.47 10.21 4.12
N GLY A 48 -5.34 10.64 4.67
CA GLY A 48 -4.58 11.80 4.18
C GLY A 48 -4.07 11.58 2.76
N PHE A 49 -3.52 10.40 2.46
CA PHE A 49 -3.10 10.03 1.11
C PHE A 49 -4.30 9.97 0.15
N ALA A 50 -5.43 9.42 0.61
CA ALA A 50 -6.65 9.32 -0.18
C ALA A 50 -7.20 10.71 -0.55
N VAL A 51 -7.25 11.64 0.41
CA VAL A 51 -7.64 13.05 0.17
C VAL A 51 -6.65 13.75 -0.74
N TYR A 52 -5.35 13.56 -0.54
CA TYR A 52 -4.31 14.15 -1.38
C TYR A 52 -4.43 13.69 -2.84
N ALA A 53 -4.58 12.38 -3.06
CA ALA A 53 -4.76 11.81 -4.40
C ALA A 53 -6.04 12.34 -5.07
N LEU A 54 -7.15 12.44 -4.32
CA LEU A 54 -8.39 13.01 -4.84
C LEU A 54 -8.22 14.48 -5.24
N ALA A 55 -7.60 15.29 -4.39
CA ALA A 55 -7.37 16.71 -4.66
C ALA A 55 -6.46 16.89 -5.89
N LEU A 56 -5.38 16.13 -5.97
CA LEU A 56 -4.43 16.19 -7.09
C LEU A 56 -5.08 15.72 -8.40
N GLY A 57 -5.85 14.63 -8.36
CA GLY A 57 -6.65 14.17 -9.51
C GLY A 57 -7.64 15.22 -9.99
N THR A 58 -8.41 15.81 -9.06
CA THR A 58 -9.37 16.87 -9.37
C THR A 58 -8.69 18.07 -10.04
N MET A 59 -7.54 18.49 -9.52
CA MET A 59 -6.78 19.63 -10.05
C MET A 59 -6.24 19.35 -11.46
N LEU A 60 -5.82 18.11 -11.73
CA LEU A 60 -5.39 17.67 -13.05
C LEU A 60 -6.57 17.66 -14.04
N VAL A 61 -7.73 17.15 -13.64
CA VAL A 61 -8.95 17.12 -14.47
C VAL A 61 -9.43 18.54 -14.79
N LEU A 62 -9.43 19.45 -13.82
CA LEU A 62 -9.78 20.86 -14.06
C LEU A 62 -8.84 21.50 -15.08
N THR A 63 -7.53 21.28 -14.94
CA THR A 63 -6.54 21.80 -15.87
C THR A 63 -6.74 21.22 -17.27
N GLY A 64 -6.91 19.89 -17.37
CA GLY A 64 -7.18 19.21 -18.64
C GLY A 64 -8.48 19.67 -19.29
N ALA A 65 -9.53 19.92 -18.50
CA ALA A 65 -10.81 20.40 -19.01
C ALA A 65 -10.67 21.78 -19.66
N VAL A 66 -9.98 22.71 -19.00
CA VAL A 66 -9.71 24.05 -19.55
C VAL A 66 -8.96 23.95 -20.88
N VAL A 67 -7.92 23.11 -20.94
CA VAL A 67 -7.10 22.93 -22.15
C VAL A 67 -7.91 22.28 -23.27
N PHE A 68 -8.66 21.21 -23.01
CA PHE A 68 -9.42 20.51 -24.04
C PHE A 68 -10.61 21.33 -24.56
N ILE A 69 -11.28 22.10 -23.70
CA ILE A 69 -12.31 23.05 -24.12
C ILE A 69 -11.70 24.13 -25.02
N ALA A 70 -10.55 24.70 -24.64
CA ALA A 70 -9.86 25.70 -25.44
C ALA A 70 -9.42 25.17 -26.81
N GLN A 71 -9.08 23.89 -26.91
CA GLN A 71 -8.71 23.22 -28.15
C GLN A 71 -9.90 22.60 -28.91
N GLY A 72 -11.13 22.72 -28.41
CA GLY A 72 -12.34 22.15 -29.01
C GLY A 72 -12.37 20.62 -29.04
N GLN A 73 -11.57 19.94 -28.22
CA GLN A 73 -11.41 18.48 -28.24
C GLN A 73 -12.41 17.77 -27.32
N TRP A 74 -13.67 17.76 -27.74
CA TRP A 74 -14.79 17.18 -26.98
C TRP A 74 -14.65 15.68 -26.70
N LEU A 75 -14.04 14.92 -27.61
CA LEU A 75 -13.83 13.48 -27.42
C LEU A 75 -12.85 13.21 -26.27
N LEU A 76 -11.72 13.91 -26.25
CA LEU A 76 -10.71 13.77 -25.18
C LEU A 76 -11.26 14.28 -23.85
N LEU A 77 -12.03 15.37 -23.87
CA LEU A 77 -12.76 15.84 -22.70
C LEU A 77 -13.68 14.75 -22.14
N GLY A 78 -14.50 14.14 -22.99
CA GLY A 78 -15.41 13.07 -22.60
C GLY A 78 -14.68 11.85 -22.04
N LEU A 79 -13.58 11.42 -22.69
CA LEU A 79 -12.74 10.32 -22.22
C LEU A 79 -12.10 10.63 -20.85
N MET A 80 -11.60 11.85 -20.66
CA MET A 80 -11.02 12.28 -19.40
C MET A 80 -12.07 12.26 -18.27
N VAL A 81 -13.27 12.79 -18.52
CA VAL A 81 -14.38 12.75 -17.55
C VAL A 81 -14.77 11.30 -17.22
N LEU A 82 -14.77 10.41 -18.21
CA LEU A 82 -15.06 8.98 -17.99
C LEU A 82 -14.00 8.33 -17.09
N ILE A 83 -12.71 8.58 -17.35
CA ILE A 83 -11.61 8.07 -16.52
C ILE A 83 -11.72 8.59 -15.09
N GLU A 84 -11.99 9.89 -14.91
CA GLU A 84 -12.20 10.48 -13.58
C GLU A 84 -13.39 9.85 -12.85
N ALA A 85 -14.50 9.61 -13.55
CA ALA A 85 -15.66 8.96 -12.96
C ALA A 85 -15.34 7.53 -12.47
N VAL A 86 -14.55 6.77 -13.24
CA VAL A 86 -14.07 5.44 -12.83
C VAL A 86 -13.15 5.54 -11.61
N PHE A 87 -12.24 6.52 -11.59
CA PHE A 87 -11.35 6.76 -10.45
C PHE A 87 -12.13 7.06 -9.17
N VAL A 88 -13.07 8.01 -9.23
CA VAL A 88 -13.95 8.37 -8.10
C VAL A 88 -14.79 7.18 -7.66
N TYR A 89 -15.34 6.40 -8.59
CA TYR A 89 -16.11 5.20 -8.27
C TYR A 89 -15.26 4.15 -7.54
N GLY A 90 -14.04 3.87 -8.03
CA GLY A 90 -13.09 2.98 -7.37
C GLY A 90 -12.74 3.47 -5.96
N PHE A 91 -12.53 4.77 -5.80
CA PHE A 91 -12.26 5.41 -4.51
C PHE A 91 -13.42 5.25 -3.52
N ILE A 92 -14.66 5.51 -3.95
CA ILE A 92 -15.87 5.32 -3.13
C ILE A 92 -16.00 3.85 -2.70
N ARG A 93 -15.75 2.91 -3.61
CA ARG A 93 -15.81 1.47 -3.31
C ARG A 93 -14.79 1.07 -2.26
N LEU A 94 -13.55 1.56 -2.38
CA LEU A 94 -12.50 1.34 -1.39
C LEU A 94 -12.85 1.96 -0.03
N ALA A 95 -13.41 3.17 -0.02
CA ALA A 95 -13.86 3.84 1.20
C ALA A 95 -14.98 3.07 1.91
N ARG A 96 -15.95 2.52 1.16
CA ARG A 96 -17.01 1.65 1.70
C ARG A 96 -16.43 0.38 2.30
N GLN A 97 -15.56 -0.31 1.57
CA GLN A 97 -14.90 -1.53 2.04
C GLN A 97 -14.06 -1.30 3.31
N ALA A 98 -13.43 -0.13 3.43
CA ALA A 98 -12.68 0.24 4.63
C ALA A 98 -13.59 0.54 5.84
N ARG A 99 -14.82 0.99 5.61
CA ARG A 99 -15.81 1.25 6.66
C ARG A 99 -16.43 -0.05 7.19
N ASP A 100 -16.79 -0.98 6.30
CA ASP A 100 -17.43 -2.25 6.71
C ASP A 100 -16.49 -3.12 7.55
N ARG A 101 -15.18 -3.09 7.25
CA ARG A 101 -14.15 -3.76 8.07
C ARG A 101 -14.08 -3.27 9.52
N ARG A 102 -14.53 -2.05 9.83
CA ARG A 102 -14.53 -1.52 11.21
C ARG A 102 -15.73 -1.95 12.03
N VAL A 103 -16.76 -2.53 11.42
CA VAL A 103 -17.99 -2.96 12.11
C VAL A 103 -17.92 -4.43 12.55
N SER A 104 -17.00 -5.21 11.97
CA SER A 104 -16.84 -6.66 12.23
C SER A 104 -15.65 -7.03 13.13
N GLY A 105 -14.97 -6.05 13.73
CA GLY A 105 -13.89 -6.24 14.70
C GLY A 105 -14.20 -5.49 15.97
#